data_AF-A0A317U8P6-F1
#
_entry.id   AF-A0A317U8P6-F1
#
_cell.length_a   1.000
_cell.length_b   1.000
_cell.length_c   1.000
_cell.angle_alpha   90.00
_cell.angle_beta   90.00
_cell.angle_gamma   90.00
#
_symmetry.space_group_name_H-M   'P 1'
#
loop_
_entity.id
_entity.type
_entity.pdbx_description
1 polymer ?
#
loop_
_entity_poly.entity_id
_entity_poly.type
_entity_poly.pdbx_seq_one_letter_code
_entity_poly.pdbx_strand_id
1 'polypeptide(L)'
;MLLRTFGFFLFSYLFTVKIWAAVPADFMFHDKPIDALCFFNMEGTVIDLNQCGLAKEKYVMKGQNSKLIANGYIGYDWQDPEFSDSSQGYSYYKFFNAGERTYWLYTVNSGGGTGHFTAIHRVKRKNADILDLETLAGGDRCNGGLQDVSEVNNHLIFSQNLTAYDLVALSKGADPSVKAYDDLAACAICCVAKAYYNVDSNAQLKLDYIDLGTIADTKEMPDQGALQSCFNQLFISYVAAGNTKLKQNMLDEFAAKFNQTCKKSD
;
A
#
# COMPACT_ATOMS: atom_id res chain seq x y z
N MET A 1 -44.08 53.95 34.64
CA MET A 1 -44.32 52.49 34.63
C MET A 1 -43.29 51.88 33.69
N LEU A 2 -42.19 51.35 34.25
CA LEU A 2 -41.06 50.79 33.49
C LEU A 2 -41.43 49.39 32.98
N LEU A 3 -41.39 49.18 31.66
CA LEU A 3 -41.47 47.82 31.08
C LEU A 3 -40.05 47.30 30.84
N ARG A 4 -39.70 46.23 31.55
CA ARG A 4 -38.43 45.52 31.47
C ARG A 4 -38.38 44.63 30.23
N THR A 5 -37.29 44.76 29.49
CA THR A 5 -36.77 43.86 28.45
C THR A 5 -36.39 42.51 29.06
N PHE A 6 -36.89 41.41 28.48
CA PHE A 6 -36.40 40.05 28.72
C PHE A 6 -35.80 39.52 27.42
N GLY A 7 -34.47 39.52 27.33
CA GLY A 7 -33.72 38.91 26.24
C GLY A 7 -33.56 37.41 26.48
N PHE A 8 -34.17 36.60 25.62
CA PHE A 8 -33.94 35.16 25.55
C PHE A 8 -32.62 34.90 24.80
N PHE A 9 -31.54 34.61 25.52
CA PHE A 9 -30.35 34.00 24.93
C PHE A 9 -30.62 32.50 24.76
N LEU A 10 -31.02 32.10 23.55
CA LEU A 10 -31.01 30.68 23.15
C LEU A 10 -29.53 30.26 22.99
N PHE A 11 -29.03 29.52 23.97
CA PHE A 11 -27.75 28.82 23.88
C PHE A 11 -27.94 27.61 22.94
N SER A 12 -27.70 27.81 21.64
CA SER A 12 -27.61 26.72 20.67
C SER A 12 -26.32 25.93 20.92
N TYR A 13 -26.40 24.90 21.78
CA TYR A 13 -25.42 23.82 21.81
C TYR A 13 -25.55 23.02 20.51
N LEU A 14 -24.91 23.52 19.45
CA LEU A 14 -24.61 22.72 18.28
C LEU A 14 -23.61 21.66 18.72
N PHE A 15 -24.12 20.48 19.10
CA PHE A 15 -23.32 19.27 19.14
C PHE A 15 -22.78 19.06 17.73
N THR A 16 -21.55 19.50 17.49
CA THR A 16 -20.76 19.04 16.34
C THR A 16 -20.48 17.57 16.59
N VAL A 17 -21.45 16.72 16.25
CA VAL A 17 -21.19 15.29 16.05
C VAL A 17 -20.18 15.26 14.92
N LYS A 18 -18.91 15.02 15.26
CA LYS A 18 -17.92 14.65 14.26
C LYS A 18 -18.47 13.36 13.65
N ILE A 19 -19.08 13.47 12.47
CA ILE A 19 -19.51 12.32 11.68
C ILE A 19 -18.22 11.66 11.22
N TRP A 20 -17.66 10.80 12.07
CA TRP A 20 -16.74 9.79 11.59
C TRP A 20 -17.55 8.98 10.59
N ALA A 21 -17.04 8.83 9.37
CA ALA A 21 -17.65 7.90 8.42
C ALA A 21 -17.83 6.56 9.15
N ALA A 22 -19.07 6.13 9.32
CA ALA A 22 -19.37 4.98 10.15
C ALA A 22 -18.66 3.76 9.57
N VAL A 23 -17.88 3.07 10.40
CA VAL A 23 -17.23 1.81 10.02
C VAL A 23 -18.34 0.83 9.62
N PRO A 24 -18.28 0.20 8.43
CA PRO A 24 -19.29 -0.76 7.99
C PRO A 24 -19.44 -1.90 9.00
N ALA A 25 -20.66 -2.41 9.17
CA ALA A 25 -20.92 -3.53 10.07
C ALA A 25 -20.05 -4.76 9.76
N ASP A 26 -19.71 -4.98 8.49
CA ASP A 26 -18.82 -6.04 8.06
C ASP A 26 -17.37 -5.89 8.59
N PHE A 27 -16.97 -4.70 9.03
CA PHE A 27 -15.70 -4.41 9.73
C PHE A 27 -15.86 -4.16 11.24
N MET A 28 -16.98 -4.56 11.82
CA MET A 28 -17.21 -4.53 13.27
C MET A 28 -17.14 -5.94 13.86
N PHE A 29 -16.55 -6.07 15.05
CA PHE A 29 -16.49 -7.28 15.85
C PHE A 29 -16.68 -6.90 17.33
N HIS A 30 -17.70 -7.47 17.97
CA HIS A 30 -18.12 -7.10 19.33
C HIS A 30 -18.28 -5.56 19.52
N ASP A 31 -19.02 -4.93 18.60
CA ASP A 31 -19.31 -3.48 18.59
C ASP A 31 -18.08 -2.55 18.52
N LYS A 32 -16.93 -3.09 18.10
CA LYS A 32 -15.70 -2.33 17.84
C LYS A 32 -15.20 -2.58 16.42
N PRO A 33 -14.47 -1.64 15.80
CA PRO A 33 -13.76 -1.92 14.57
C PRO A 33 -12.86 -3.14 14.72
N ILE A 34 -12.74 -3.94 13.67
CA ILE A 34 -11.81 -5.08 13.65
C ILE A 34 -10.41 -4.57 13.95
N ASP A 35 -9.71 -5.31 14.81
CA ASP A 35 -8.36 -4.97 15.25
C ASP A 35 -7.40 -4.96 14.06
N ALA A 36 -6.60 -3.90 13.91
CA ALA A 36 -5.70 -3.76 12.77
C ALA A 36 -4.62 -4.85 12.70
N LEU A 37 -4.25 -5.46 13.83
CA LEU A 37 -3.33 -6.60 13.86
C LEU A 37 -3.94 -7.85 13.22
N CYS A 38 -5.26 -7.94 13.07
CA CYS A 38 -5.88 -9.03 12.29
C CYS A 38 -5.49 -9.01 10.81
N PHE A 39 -5.01 -7.87 10.31
CA PHE A 39 -4.53 -7.71 8.94
C PHE A 39 -3.00 -7.63 8.85
N PHE A 40 -2.30 -7.89 9.96
CA PHE A 40 -0.84 -7.92 10.03
C PHE A 40 -0.36 -9.37 10.03
N ASN A 41 0.70 -9.67 9.27
CA ASN A 41 1.33 -11.00 9.18
C ASN A 41 0.36 -12.18 8.98
N MET A 42 -0.72 -11.97 8.20
CA MET A 42 -1.66 -13.04 7.90
C MET A 42 -1.00 -14.13 7.05
N GLU A 43 -1.15 -15.38 7.48
CA GLU A 43 -0.88 -16.55 6.65
C GLU A 43 -2.19 -17.07 6.05
N GLY A 44 -2.27 -17.11 4.72
CA GLY A 44 -3.44 -17.62 3.99
C GLY A 44 -4.48 -16.55 3.64
N THR A 45 -5.72 -16.99 3.40
CA THR A 45 -6.81 -16.20 2.80
C THR A 45 -8.03 -16.05 3.70
N VAL A 46 -7.94 -16.49 4.95
CA VAL A 46 -9.05 -16.51 5.91
C VAL A 46 -8.57 -15.95 7.24
N ILE A 47 -9.35 -15.04 7.81
CA ILE A 47 -9.13 -14.49 9.15
C ILE A 47 -10.23 -14.98 10.07
N ASP A 48 -9.85 -15.63 11.17
CA ASP A 48 -10.73 -15.84 12.32
C ASP A 48 -10.54 -14.71 13.33
N LEU A 49 -11.56 -13.87 13.48
CA LEU A 49 -11.58 -12.71 14.38
C LEU A 49 -11.45 -13.11 15.85
N ASN A 50 -11.72 -14.37 16.20
CA ASN A 50 -11.48 -14.90 17.54
C ASN A 50 -10.02 -15.33 17.77
N GLN A 51 -9.18 -15.35 16.73
CA GLN A 51 -7.79 -15.82 16.78
C GLN A 51 -6.77 -14.77 16.33
N CYS A 52 -7.17 -13.51 16.17
CA CYS A 52 -6.28 -12.42 15.79
C CYS A 52 -6.42 -11.19 16.70
N GLY A 53 -5.60 -10.18 16.44
CA GLY A 53 -5.66 -8.89 17.12
C GLY A 53 -4.78 -8.80 18.38
N LEU A 54 -4.81 -7.64 19.04
CA LEU A 54 -3.95 -7.33 20.19
C LEU A 54 -4.06 -8.35 21.33
N ALA A 55 -5.28 -8.85 21.57
CA ALA A 55 -5.55 -9.81 22.63
C ALA A 55 -4.85 -11.16 22.42
N LYS A 56 -4.48 -11.49 21.18
CA LYS A 56 -3.79 -12.74 20.82
C LYS A 56 -2.29 -12.56 20.72
N GLU A 57 -1.85 -11.48 20.09
CA GLU A 57 -0.42 -11.17 19.91
C GLU A 57 0.27 -10.71 21.20
N LYS A 58 -0.49 -10.38 22.25
CA LYS A 58 0.01 -9.85 23.54
C LYS A 58 0.82 -8.55 23.41
N TYR A 59 0.77 -7.86 22.28
CA TYR A 59 1.39 -6.56 22.11
C TYR A 59 0.75 -5.51 23.02
N VAL A 60 1.51 -4.46 23.30
CA VAL A 60 1.05 -3.32 24.10
C VAL A 60 0.80 -2.14 23.19
N MET A 61 -0.43 -1.62 23.17
CA MET A 61 -0.77 -0.40 22.45
C MET A 61 -0.01 0.81 23.03
N LYS A 62 0.66 1.58 22.17
CA LYS A 62 1.47 2.75 22.55
C LYS A 62 0.84 4.09 22.17
N GLY A 63 -0.10 4.08 21.24
CA GLY A 63 -0.81 5.29 20.85
C GLY A 63 -1.40 5.16 19.46
N GLN A 64 -1.77 6.30 18.88
CA GLN A 64 -2.27 6.39 17.52
C GLN A 64 -1.64 7.57 16.79
N ASN A 65 -1.33 7.35 15.52
CA ASN A 65 -0.87 8.39 14.62
C ASN A 65 -2.04 9.30 14.21
N SER A 66 -2.08 10.51 14.77
CA SER A 66 -3.18 11.46 14.57
C SER A 66 -3.40 11.83 13.10
N LYS A 67 -2.34 11.87 12.27
CA LYS A 67 -2.44 12.15 10.84
C LYS A 67 -3.11 11.00 10.09
N LEU A 68 -2.78 9.75 10.40
CA LEU A 68 -3.45 8.59 9.80
C LEU A 68 -4.92 8.52 10.21
N ILE A 69 -5.22 8.71 11.50
CA ILE A 69 -6.61 8.75 11.99
C ILE A 69 -7.41 9.86 11.28
N ALA A 70 -6.85 11.06 11.15
CA ALA A 70 -7.49 12.17 10.44
C ALA A 70 -7.75 11.86 8.95
N ASN A 71 -6.94 10.97 8.35
CA ASN A 71 -7.09 10.50 6.97
C ASN A 71 -7.99 9.27 6.82
N GLY A 72 -8.70 8.87 7.89
CA GLY A 72 -9.68 7.79 7.88
C GLY A 72 -9.09 6.40 8.07
N TYR A 73 -7.86 6.29 8.59
CA TYR A 73 -7.29 5.00 8.97
C TYR A 73 -7.81 4.56 10.34
N ILE A 74 -7.86 3.25 10.53
CA ILE A 74 -8.16 2.56 11.78
C ILE A 74 -6.92 1.76 12.16
N GLY A 75 -6.44 1.93 13.38
CA GLY A 75 -5.23 1.26 13.84
C GLY A 75 -4.54 1.98 14.97
N TYR A 76 -3.31 1.57 15.24
CA TYR A 76 -2.52 2.05 16.36
C TYR A 76 -1.05 1.67 16.21
N ASP A 77 -0.23 2.33 17.02
CA ASP A 77 1.17 1.97 17.24
C ASP A 77 1.23 1.00 18.42
N TRP A 78 2.12 0.02 18.35
CA TRP A 78 2.23 -1.07 19.33
C TRP A 78 3.69 -1.42 19.61
N GLN A 79 3.93 -2.16 20.68
CA GLN A 79 5.24 -2.69 21.01
C GLN A 79 5.12 -4.13 21.50
N ASP A 80 6.06 -4.96 21.05
CA ASP A 80 6.22 -6.30 21.57
C ASP A 80 6.79 -6.22 23.01
N PRO A 81 6.08 -6.73 24.03
CA PRO A 81 6.58 -6.71 25.40
C PRO A 81 7.85 -7.54 25.59
N GLU A 82 8.11 -8.55 24.74
CA GLU A 82 9.33 -9.36 24.80
C GLU A 82 10.56 -8.57 24.32
N PHE A 83 10.34 -7.51 23.54
CA PHE A 83 11.38 -6.63 23.01
C PHE A 83 11.11 -5.18 23.41
N SER A 84 11.06 -4.89 24.72
CA SER A 84 10.73 -3.55 25.23
C SER A 84 11.70 -2.44 24.80
N ASP A 85 12.92 -2.80 24.39
CA ASP A 85 13.92 -1.85 23.88
C ASP A 85 13.86 -1.68 22.35
N SER A 86 13.00 -2.44 21.66
CA SER A 86 12.82 -2.31 20.21
C SER A 86 11.97 -1.09 19.85
N SER A 87 12.16 -0.61 18.63
CA SER A 87 11.28 0.40 18.03
C SER A 87 9.84 -0.10 17.97
N GLN A 88 8.90 0.84 18.14
CA GLN A 88 7.47 0.55 18.07
C GLN A 88 7.08 0.08 16.67
N GLY A 89 6.29 -0.98 16.62
CA GLY A 89 5.55 -1.38 15.43
C GLY A 89 4.30 -0.54 15.26
N TYR A 90 3.66 -0.69 14.11
CA TYR A 90 2.36 -0.09 13.86
C TYR A 90 1.55 -0.93 12.89
N SER A 91 0.23 -0.85 13.03
CA SER A 91 -0.71 -1.50 12.13
C SER A 91 -1.92 -0.61 11.94
N TYR A 92 -2.14 -0.21 10.70
CA TYR A 92 -3.31 0.58 10.30
C TYR A 92 -3.92 0.02 9.02
N TYR A 93 -5.22 0.20 8.88
CA TYR A 93 -5.92 -0.05 7.63
C TYR A 93 -6.91 1.05 7.29
N LYS A 94 -7.26 1.13 6.02
CA LYS A 94 -8.34 1.95 5.47
C LYS A 94 -9.11 1.10 4.47
N PHE A 95 -10.43 1.20 4.48
CA PHE A 95 -11.28 0.45 3.58
C PHE A 95 -11.94 1.35 2.53
N PHE A 96 -12.29 0.75 1.40
CA PHE A 96 -12.97 1.35 0.26
C PHE A 96 -14.06 0.39 -0.21
N ASN A 97 -15.14 0.91 -0.79
CA ASN A 97 -16.26 0.06 -1.19
C ASN A 97 -15.96 -0.61 -2.53
N ALA A 98 -15.97 -1.94 -2.57
CA ALA A 98 -15.74 -2.72 -3.79
C ALA A 98 -17.02 -3.38 -4.32
N GLY A 99 -18.19 -3.07 -3.74
CA GLY A 99 -19.48 -3.64 -4.08
C GLY A 99 -20.25 -4.15 -2.86
N GLU A 100 -21.31 -4.92 -3.10
CA GLU A 100 -22.15 -5.44 -2.02
C GLU A 100 -21.34 -6.30 -1.05
N ARG A 101 -21.17 -5.80 0.18
CA ARG A 101 -20.47 -6.47 1.30
C ARG A 101 -19.05 -6.92 0.97
N THR A 102 -18.42 -6.22 0.03
CA THR A 102 -17.07 -6.49 -0.46
C THR A 102 -16.29 -5.19 -0.44
N TYR A 103 -15.05 -5.24 0.03
CA TYR A 103 -14.26 -4.05 0.28
C TYR A 103 -12.84 -4.22 -0.22
N TRP A 104 -12.22 -3.14 -0.68
CA TRP A 104 -10.77 -3.07 -0.74
C TRP A 104 -10.24 -2.58 0.60
N LEU A 105 -9.23 -3.25 1.12
CA LEU A 105 -8.57 -2.93 2.36
C LEU A 105 -7.12 -2.57 2.06
N TYR A 106 -6.77 -1.30 2.27
CA TYR A 106 -5.39 -0.85 2.23
C TYR A 106 -4.79 -0.91 3.62
N THR A 107 -3.71 -1.67 3.79
CA THR A 107 -2.99 -1.82 5.06
C THR A 107 -1.64 -1.13 4.99
N VAL A 108 -1.22 -0.54 6.11
CA VAL A 108 0.13 -0.02 6.33
C VAL A 108 0.65 -0.54 7.66
N ASN A 109 1.77 -1.25 7.62
CA ASN A 109 2.28 -2.01 8.75
C ASN A 109 3.79 -1.87 8.92
N SER A 110 4.26 -1.98 10.16
CA SER A 110 5.65 -2.23 10.49
C SER A 110 5.73 -3.09 11.75
N GLY A 111 6.63 -4.06 11.75
CA GLY A 111 6.92 -4.88 12.92
C GLY A 111 7.84 -4.20 13.94
N GLY A 112 8.14 -2.90 13.78
CA GLY A 112 9.10 -2.18 14.62
C GLY A 112 10.55 -2.32 14.17
N GLY A 113 10.82 -3.02 13.06
CA GLY A 113 12.11 -2.99 12.37
C GLY A 113 12.21 -1.84 11.37
N THR A 114 13.07 -2.00 10.35
CA THR A 114 13.20 -1.01 9.27
C THR A 114 12.15 -1.17 8.17
N GLY A 115 11.39 -2.28 8.15
CA GLY A 115 10.39 -2.56 7.13
C GLY A 115 9.14 -1.70 7.27
N HIS A 116 8.63 -1.23 6.13
CA HIS A 116 7.35 -0.51 6.03
C HIS A 116 6.51 -1.14 4.93
N PHE A 117 5.63 -2.04 5.36
CA PHE A 117 4.84 -2.88 4.48
C PHE A 117 3.50 -2.24 4.18
N THR A 118 3.08 -2.38 2.93
CA THR A 118 1.77 -1.92 2.50
C THR A 118 1.15 -2.96 1.60
N ALA A 119 -0.15 -3.17 1.72
CA ALA A 119 -0.86 -4.12 0.87
C ALA A 119 -2.29 -3.67 0.59
N ILE A 120 -2.83 -4.09 -0.56
CA ILE A 120 -4.24 -3.98 -0.90
C ILE A 120 -4.81 -5.39 -0.92
N HIS A 121 -5.90 -5.56 -0.20
CA HIS A 121 -6.64 -6.81 -0.17
C HIS A 121 -8.09 -6.59 -0.60
N ARG A 122 -8.71 -7.58 -1.23
CA ARG A 122 -10.16 -7.69 -1.31
C ARG A 122 -10.66 -8.48 -0.12
N VAL A 123 -11.64 -7.94 0.59
CA VAL A 123 -12.15 -8.48 1.85
C VAL A 123 -13.65 -8.69 1.77
N LYS A 124 -14.12 -9.83 2.27
CA LYS A 124 -15.55 -10.16 2.37
C LYS A 124 -15.86 -10.81 3.71
N ARG A 125 -16.93 -10.37 4.38
CA ARG A 125 -17.42 -11.01 5.60
C ARG A 125 -18.16 -12.31 5.24
N LYS A 126 -17.66 -13.45 5.72
CA LYS A 126 -18.32 -14.75 5.54
C LYS A 126 -19.43 -14.96 6.56
N ASN A 127 -19.14 -14.70 7.83
CA ASN A 127 -20.06 -14.80 8.95
C ASN A 127 -19.62 -13.85 10.08
N ALA A 128 -20.21 -13.93 11.27
CA ALA A 128 -19.89 -13.03 12.39
C ALA A 128 -18.42 -13.09 12.87
N ASP A 129 -17.67 -14.14 12.55
CA ASP A 129 -16.33 -14.35 13.08
C ASP A 129 -15.26 -14.46 11.99
N ILE A 130 -15.66 -14.68 10.73
CA ILE A 130 -14.75 -15.03 9.65
C ILE A 130 -14.77 -13.97 8.53
N LEU A 131 -13.57 -13.54 8.12
CA LEU A 131 -13.33 -12.79 6.89
C LEU A 131 -12.62 -13.67 5.86
N ASP A 132 -13.02 -13.51 4.60
CA ASP A 132 -12.21 -13.90 3.45
C ASP A 132 -11.38 -12.73 2.98
N LEU A 133 -10.16 -13.05 2.55
CA LEU A 133 -9.19 -12.07 2.12
C LEU A 133 -8.39 -12.58 0.92
N GLU A 134 -8.25 -11.73 -0.08
CA GLU A 134 -7.44 -11.97 -1.28
C GLU A 134 -6.47 -10.80 -1.44
N THR A 135 -5.15 -11.06 -1.35
CA THR A 135 -4.14 -10.02 -1.56
C THR A 135 -4.00 -9.73 -3.05
N LEU A 136 -4.24 -8.48 -3.43
CA LEU A 136 -4.17 -8.04 -4.83
C LEU A 136 -2.78 -7.48 -5.17
N ALA A 137 -2.18 -6.75 -4.22
CA ALA A 137 -0.85 -6.18 -4.34
C ALA A 137 -0.25 -5.93 -2.96
N GLY A 138 1.07 -5.92 -2.85
CA GLY A 138 1.77 -5.52 -1.64
C GLY A 138 3.29 -5.49 -1.80
N GLY A 139 3.97 -4.95 -0.79
CA GLY A 139 5.43 -4.89 -0.74
C GLY A 139 5.96 -4.00 0.38
N ASP A 140 7.28 -3.80 0.38
CA ASP A 140 8.03 -2.96 1.34
C ASP A 140 8.70 -1.79 0.62
N ARG A 141 8.24 -0.56 0.91
CA ARG A 141 8.82 0.69 0.36
C ARG A 141 9.07 0.63 -1.14
N CYS A 142 10.33 0.54 -1.59
CA CYS A 142 10.68 0.49 -3.01
C CYS A 142 10.44 -0.88 -3.65
N ASN A 143 10.46 -1.94 -2.84
CA ASN A 143 10.22 -3.30 -3.29
C ASN A 143 8.72 -3.60 -3.25
N GLY A 144 7.98 -3.02 -4.19
CA GLY A 144 6.53 -3.24 -4.33
C GLY A 144 5.64 -2.48 -3.35
N GLY A 145 6.18 -1.54 -2.56
CA GLY A 145 5.36 -0.72 -1.65
C GLY A 145 4.39 0.18 -2.41
N LEU A 146 3.21 0.37 -1.82
CA LEU A 146 2.03 0.99 -2.42
C LEU A 146 1.82 2.41 -1.87
N GLN A 147 1.39 3.32 -2.73
CA GLN A 147 1.18 4.74 -2.43
C GLN A 147 -0.07 5.27 -3.16
N ASP A 148 -0.46 6.50 -2.84
CA ASP A 148 -1.51 7.26 -3.54
C ASP A 148 -2.86 6.53 -3.70
N VAL A 149 -3.19 5.67 -2.74
CA VAL A 149 -4.40 4.83 -2.77
C VAL A 149 -5.65 5.69 -2.60
N SER A 150 -6.55 5.63 -3.58
CA SER A 150 -7.83 6.33 -3.55
C SER A 150 -8.90 5.62 -4.38
N GLU A 151 -10.16 5.95 -4.13
CA GLU A 151 -11.31 5.43 -4.89
C GLU A 151 -11.83 6.50 -5.84
N VAL A 152 -11.97 6.17 -7.12
CA VAL A 152 -12.53 7.05 -8.16
C VAL A 152 -13.49 6.24 -9.03
N ASN A 153 -14.75 6.67 -9.13
CA ASN A 153 -15.77 6.02 -9.97
C ASN A 153 -15.86 4.50 -9.75
N ASN A 154 -15.94 4.05 -8.49
CA ASN A 154 -15.96 2.63 -8.10
C ASN A 154 -14.75 1.82 -8.59
N HIS A 155 -13.60 2.47 -8.78
CA HIS A 155 -12.32 1.81 -9.02
C HIS A 155 -11.33 2.26 -7.95
N LEU A 156 -10.56 1.32 -7.42
CA LEU A 156 -9.42 1.67 -6.59
C LEU A 156 -8.25 2.01 -7.51
N ILE A 157 -7.71 3.21 -7.37
CA ILE A 157 -6.48 3.64 -8.04
C ILE A 157 -5.35 3.73 -7.03
N PHE A 158 -4.16 3.30 -7.41
CA PHE A 158 -2.97 3.38 -6.57
C PHE A 158 -1.70 3.37 -7.41
N SER A 159 -0.59 3.74 -6.78
CA SER A 159 0.74 3.54 -7.33
C SER A 159 1.53 2.50 -6.54
N GLN A 160 2.44 1.81 -7.20
CA GLN A 160 3.35 0.84 -6.61
C GLN A 160 4.78 1.21 -7.02
N ASN A 161 5.68 1.32 -6.04
CA ASN A 161 7.09 1.54 -6.31
C ASN A 161 7.69 0.29 -6.95
N LEU A 162 8.59 0.54 -7.91
CA LEU A 162 9.30 -0.50 -8.63
C LEU A 162 10.79 -0.35 -8.37
N THR A 163 11.43 -1.48 -8.14
CA THR A 163 12.87 -1.64 -8.27
C THR A 163 13.26 -1.88 -9.74
N ALA A 164 14.56 -1.92 -10.03
CA ALA A 164 15.05 -2.22 -11.38
C ALA A 164 14.59 -3.62 -11.85
N TYR A 165 14.61 -4.60 -10.94
CA TYR A 165 14.09 -5.92 -11.20
C TYR A 165 12.59 -5.88 -11.52
N ASP A 166 11.78 -5.23 -10.67
CA ASP A 166 10.32 -5.19 -10.84
C ASP A 166 9.92 -4.56 -12.18
N LEU A 167 10.63 -3.50 -12.60
CA LEU A 167 10.38 -2.86 -13.88
C LEU A 167 10.52 -3.84 -15.06
N VAL A 168 11.59 -4.64 -15.08
CA VAL A 168 11.79 -5.63 -16.14
C VAL A 168 10.80 -6.79 -16.01
N ALA A 169 10.53 -7.26 -14.79
CA ALA A 169 9.66 -8.39 -14.51
C ALA A 169 8.18 -8.14 -14.86
N LEU A 170 7.72 -6.88 -14.87
CA LEU A 170 6.36 -6.50 -15.26
C LEU A 170 6.09 -6.57 -16.77
N SER A 171 7.12 -6.73 -17.60
CA SER A 171 6.96 -6.94 -19.04
C SER A 171 6.32 -8.29 -19.35
N LYS A 172 5.47 -8.35 -20.39
CA LYS A 172 4.93 -9.63 -20.90
C LYS A 172 6.00 -10.52 -21.53
N GLY A 173 7.11 -9.92 -21.94
CA GLY A 173 8.29 -10.59 -22.47
C GLY A 173 9.43 -10.67 -21.45
N ALA A 174 9.14 -10.58 -20.15
CA ALA A 174 10.13 -10.71 -19.10
C ALA A 174 10.88 -12.04 -19.25
N ASP A 175 12.20 -11.98 -19.16
CA ASP A 175 13.05 -13.16 -19.23
C ASP A 175 13.17 -13.78 -17.83
N PRO A 176 12.68 -15.01 -17.62
CA PRO A 176 12.67 -15.63 -16.29
C PRO A 176 14.06 -15.96 -15.76
N SER A 177 15.11 -15.85 -16.59
CA SER A 177 16.49 -16.07 -16.14
C SER A 177 17.07 -14.86 -15.39
N VAL A 178 16.45 -13.69 -15.45
CA VAL A 178 16.89 -12.49 -14.72
C VAL A 178 16.48 -12.65 -13.27
N LYS A 179 17.44 -12.50 -12.35
CA LYS A 179 17.23 -12.71 -10.92
C LYS A 179 17.22 -11.40 -10.15
N ALA A 180 16.26 -11.28 -9.26
CA ALA A 180 16.25 -10.25 -8.23
C ALA A 180 17.54 -10.35 -7.38
N TYR A 181 18.10 -9.21 -7.00
CA TYR A 181 19.34 -9.03 -6.22
C TYR A 181 20.64 -9.40 -6.95
N ASP A 182 20.68 -10.55 -7.63
CA ASP A 182 21.88 -11.05 -8.30
C ASP A 182 22.15 -10.27 -9.60
N ASP A 183 21.11 -10.04 -10.40
CA ASP A 183 21.24 -9.37 -11.71
C ASP A 183 20.78 -7.92 -11.66
N LEU A 184 19.67 -7.66 -10.95
CA LEU A 184 19.08 -6.33 -10.81
C LEU A 184 18.68 -6.06 -9.36
N ALA A 185 18.83 -4.82 -8.94
CA ALA A 185 18.44 -4.34 -7.63
C ALA A 185 16.96 -4.61 -7.36
N ALA A 186 16.68 -5.19 -6.19
CA ALA A 186 15.35 -5.54 -5.71
C ALA A 186 15.17 -5.19 -4.21
N CYS A 187 15.75 -4.07 -3.79
CA CYS A 187 15.84 -3.68 -2.38
C CYS A 187 14.78 -2.64 -1.96
N ALA A 188 14.51 -2.56 -0.65
CA ALA A 188 13.48 -1.67 -0.09
C ALA A 188 13.78 -0.16 -0.22
N ILE A 189 14.98 0.23 -0.64
CA ILE A 189 15.38 1.63 -0.90
C ILE A 189 15.78 1.89 -2.36
N CYS A 190 15.68 0.88 -3.23
CA CYS A 190 16.18 0.89 -4.61
C CYS A 190 15.10 1.32 -5.62
N CYS A 191 14.32 2.35 -5.32
CA CYS A 191 13.23 2.82 -6.18
C CYS A 191 13.80 3.35 -7.50
N VAL A 192 13.25 2.91 -8.63
CA VAL A 192 13.59 3.48 -9.95
C VAL A 192 12.37 3.97 -10.72
N ALA A 193 11.18 3.48 -10.41
CA ALA A 193 9.94 3.86 -11.11
C ALA A 193 8.70 3.65 -10.23
N LYS A 194 7.54 4.09 -10.72
CA LYS A 194 6.23 3.82 -10.14
C LYS A 194 5.27 3.24 -11.17
N ALA A 195 4.66 2.09 -10.90
CA ALA A 195 3.53 1.59 -11.67
C ALA A 195 2.22 2.17 -11.13
N TYR A 196 1.33 2.60 -12.02
CA TYR A 196 -0.01 3.08 -11.66
C TYR A 196 -1.04 2.05 -12.11
N TYR A 197 -1.90 1.66 -11.17
CA TYR A 197 -2.91 0.63 -11.38
C TYR A 197 -4.31 1.14 -11.09
N ASN A 198 -5.28 0.51 -11.72
CA ASN A 198 -6.68 0.49 -11.31
C ASN A 198 -7.15 -0.93 -11.01
N VAL A 199 -8.07 -1.05 -10.06
CA VAL A 199 -8.74 -2.29 -9.67
C VAL A 199 -10.25 -2.07 -9.72
N ASP A 200 -10.95 -2.96 -10.41
CA ASP A 200 -12.41 -2.98 -10.46
C ASP A 200 -13.01 -3.83 -9.33
N SER A 201 -14.34 -3.81 -9.19
CA SER A 201 -15.07 -4.60 -8.17
C SER A 201 -14.84 -6.11 -8.26
N ASN A 202 -14.32 -6.61 -9.38
CA ASN A 202 -13.99 -8.02 -9.58
C ASN A 202 -12.57 -8.36 -9.14
N ALA A 203 -11.85 -7.41 -8.53
CA ALA A 203 -10.43 -7.53 -8.18
C ALA A 203 -9.50 -7.69 -9.39
N GLN A 204 -9.94 -7.28 -10.58
CA GLN A 204 -9.05 -7.30 -11.73
C GLN A 204 -8.06 -6.14 -11.66
N LEU A 205 -6.80 -6.45 -11.38
CA LEU A 205 -5.71 -5.49 -11.43
C LEU A 205 -5.33 -5.16 -12.88
N LYS A 206 -5.33 -3.87 -13.22
CA LYS A 206 -4.95 -3.38 -14.54
C LYS A 206 -3.87 -2.32 -14.42
N LEU A 207 -2.74 -2.55 -15.09
CA LEU A 207 -1.69 -1.55 -15.26
C LEU A 207 -2.17 -0.46 -16.23
N ASP A 208 -2.12 0.80 -15.80
CA ASP A 208 -2.40 1.95 -16.66
C ASP A 208 -1.13 2.44 -17.34
N TYR A 209 -0.11 2.75 -16.55
CA TYR A 209 1.20 3.17 -17.03
C TYR A 209 2.27 3.04 -15.93
N ILE A 210 3.52 3.10 -16.34
CA ILE A 210 4.68 3.23 -15.46
C ILE A 210 5.29 4.61 -15.64
N ASP A 211 5.61 5.28 -14.54
CA ASP A 211 6.34 6.53 -14.50
C ASP A 211 7.79 6.28 -14.11
N LEU A 212 8.71 6.61 -15.01
CA LEU A 212 10.16 6.51 -14.80
C LEU A 212 10.73 7.73 -14.06
N GLY A 213 9.90 8.74 -13.75
CA GLY A 213 10.34 9.97 -13.13
C GLY A 213 11.14 10.87 -14.08
N THR A 214 12.04 11.67 -13.49
CA THR A 214 12.84 12.68 -14.20
C THR A 214 14.33 12.36 -14.18
N ILE A 215 15.12 13.03 -15.03
CA ILE A 215 16.59 12.91 -15.04
C ILE A 215 17.21 13.28 -13.68
N ALA A 216 16.58 14.16 -12.91
CA ALA A 216 17.08 14.49 -11.57
C ALA A 216 16.97 13.29 -10.63
N ASP A 217 15.91 12.50 -10.77
CA ASP A 217 15.64 11.30 -9.97
C ASP A 217 16.60 10.15 -10.35
N THR A 218 17.21 10.19 -11.54
CA THR A 218 18.17 9.15 -11.99
C THR A 218 19.59 9.34 -11.45
N LYS A 219 19.85 10.36 -10.63
CA LYS A 219 21.20 10.61 -10.08
C LYS A 219 21.62 9.63 -8.99
N GLU A 220 20.65 8.98 -8.35
CA GLU A 220 20.86 8.06 -7.22
C GLU A 220 20.28 6.67 -7.55
N MET A 221 20.65 6.13 -8.71
CA MET A 221 20.26 4.76 -9.08
C MET A 221 21.07 3.73 -8.30
N PRO A 222 20.47 2.57 -7.95
CA PRO A 222 21.17 1.50 -7.27
C PRO A 222 22.26 0.88 -8.15
N ASP A 223 23.29 0.31 -7.52
CA ASP A 223 24.42 -0.37 -8.17
C ASP A 223 24.44 -1.90 -7.93
N GLN A 224 23.44 -2.42 -7.21
CA GLN A 224 23.32 -3.84 -6.90
C GLN A 224 22.95 -4.68 -8.14
N GLY A 225 23.81 -5.64 -8.49
CA GLY A 225 23.54 -6.72 -9.44
C GLY A 225 24.40 -6.65 -10.70
N ALA A 226 24.66 -7.81 -11.30
CA ALA A 226 25.58 -7.93 -12.45
C ALA A 226 25.12 -7.16 -13.69
N LEU A 227 23.82 -6.97 -13.88
CA LEU A 227 23.22 -6.28 -15.03
C LEU A 227 22.85 -4.82 -14.71
N GLN A 228 23.01 -4.39 -13.46
CA GLN A 228 22.49 -3.12 -12.97
C GLN A 228 23.12 -1.90 -13.66
N SER A 229 24.44 -1.92 -13.88
CA SER A 229 25.13 -0.81 -14.55
C SER A 229 24.61 -0.60 -15.98
N CYS A 230 24.42 -1.69 -16.74
CA CYS A 230 23.84 -1.61 -18.08
C CYS A 230 22.37 -1.16 -18.03
N PHE A 231 21.58 -1.68 -17.08
CA PHE A 231 20.21 -1.23 -16.86
C PHE A 231 20.16 0.29 -16.60
N ASN A 232 21.02 0.82 -15.72
CA ASN A 232 21.06 2.24 -15.38
C ASN A 232 21.34 3.10 -16.62
N GLN A 233 22.29 2.70 -17.46
CA GLN A 233 22.60 3.41 -18.71
C GLN A 233 21.40 3.41 -19.67
N LEU A 234 20.75 2.25 -19.84
CA LEU A 234 19.57 2.12 -20.68
C LEU A 234 18.41 2.97 -20.14
N PHE A 235 18.15 2.90 -18.84
CA PHE A 235 17.11 3.66 -18.15
C PHE A 235 17.29 5.16 -18.34
N ILE A 236 18.50 5.69 -18.07
CA ILE A 236 18.84 7.10 -18.26
C ILE A 236 18.61 7.53 -19.71
N SER A 237 18.96 6.69 -20.69
CA SER A 237 18.74 7.00 -22.11
C SER A 237 17.25 7.14 -22.47
N TYR A 238 16.37 6.32 -21.86
CA TYR A 238 14.92 6.42 -22.06
C TYR A 238 14.35 7.70 -21.45
N VAL A 239 14.74 8.00 -20.21
CA VAL A 239 14.29 9.23 -19.52
C VAL A 239 14.79 10.48 -20.26
N ALA A 240 16.04 10.48 -20.71
CA ALA A 240 16.62 11.60 -21.48
C ALA A 240 15.95 11.80 -22.85
N ALA A 241 15.42 10.74 -23.46
CA ALA A 241 14.63 10.82 -24.69
C ALA A 241 13.17 11.29 -24.47
N GLY A 242 12.76 11.56 -23.22
CA GLY A 242 11.41 11.97 -22.87
C GLY A 242 10.41 10.83 -22.69
N ASN A 243 10.88 9.57 -22.71
CA ASN A 243 10.03 8.39 -22.52
C ASN A 243 9.81 8.12 -21.03
N THR A 244 9.16 9.06 -20.33
CA THR A 244 8.97 8.97 -18.87
C THR A 244 7.70 8.22 -18.47
N LYS A 245 6.72 8.10 -19.37
CA LYS A 245 5.49 7.32 -19.13
C LYS A 245 5.38 6.15 -20.08
N LEU A 246 5.56 4.93 -19.56
CA LEU A 246 5.50 3.70 -20.34
C LEU A 246 4.14 3.04 -20.20
N LYS A 247 3.43 2.84 -21.31
CA LYS A 247 2.34 1.86 -21.39
C LYS A 247 2.93 0.46 -21.55
N GLN A 248 2.09 -0.57 -21.42
CA GLN A 248 2.54 -1.97 -21.51
C GLN A 248 3.42 -2.26 -22.74
N ASN A 249 3.04 -1.79 -23.94
CA ASN A 249 3.85 -2.03 -25.14
C ASN A 249 5.24 -1.38 -25.06
N MET A 250 5.34 -0.18 -24.48
CA MET A 250 6.62 0.51 -24.30
C MET A 250 7.47 -0.14 -23.20
N LEU A 251 6.82 -0.70 -22.18
CA LEU A 251 7.47 -1.52 -21.16
C LEU A 251 8.05 -2.79 -21.77
N ASP A 252 7.26 -3.46 -22.63
CA ASP A 252 7.68 -4.66 -23.33
C ASP A 252 8.88 -4.37 -24.26
N GLU A 253 8.86 -3.23 -24.96
CA GLU A 253 9.98 -2.73 -25.77
C GLU A 253 11.22 -2.42 -24.92
N PHE A 254 11.06 -1.76 -23.76
CA PHE A 254 12.15 -1.49 -22.83
C PHE A 254 12.81 -2.78 -22.34
N ALA A 255 12.02 -3.77 -21.90
CA ALA A 255 12.51 -5.05 -21.44
C ALA A 255 13.20 -5.86 -22.56
N ALA A 256 12.63 -5.85 -23.78
CA ALA A 256 13.28 -6.45 -24.94
C ALA A 256 14.62 -5.78 -25.26
N LYS A 257 14.70 -4.45 -25.13
CA LYS A 257 15.96 -3.71 -25.32
C LYS A 257 16.97 -4.07 -24.25
N PHE A 258 16.57 -4.13 -22.98
CA PHE A 258 17.39 -4.58 -21.87
C PHE A 258 17.97 -5.98 -22.13
N ASN A 259 17.14 -6.95 -22.51
CA ASN A 259 17.59 -8.30 -22.84
C ASN A 259 18.57 -8.31 -24.02
N GLN A 260 18.34 -7.45 -25.03
CA GLN A 260 19.24 -7.35 -26.19
C GLN A 260 20.59 -6.72 -25.84
N THR A 261 20.61 -5.68 -25.01
CA THR A 261 21.81 -4.86 -24.77
C THR A 261 22.61 -5.29 -23.55
N CYS A 262 21.94 -5.74 -22.50
CA CYS A 262 22.57 -6.01 -21.20
C CYS A 262 22.89 -7.47 -20.97
N LYS A 263 22.18 -8.39 -21.64
CA LYS A 263 22.41 -9.84 -21.52
C LYS A 263 23.25 -10.44 -22.65
N LYS A 264 23.51 -9.69 -23.73
CA LYS A 264 24.47 -10.09 -24.79
C LYS A 264 25.83 -9.47 -24.46
N SER A 265 26.95 -10.19 -24.48
CA SER A 265 27.29 -11.34 -25.31
C SER A 265 28.31 -12.23 -24.59
N ASP A 266 28.12 -13.54 -24.66
CA ASP A 266 29.20 -14.47 -24.99
C ASP A 266 29.01 -14.90 -26.45
#